data_AF-A0A384JED6-F1
#
_entry.id   AF-A0A384JED6-F1
#
_cell.length_a   1.000
_cell.length_b   1.000
_cell.length_c   1.000
_cell.angle_alpha   90.00
_cell.angle_beta   90.00
_cell.angle_gamma   90.00
#
_symmetry.space_group_name_H-M   'P 1'
#
loop_
_entity.id
_entity.type
_entity.pdbx_description
1 polymer ?
#
loop_
_entity_poly.entity_id
_entity_poly.type
_entity_poly.pdbx_seq_one_letter_code
_entity_poly.pdbx_strand_id
1 'polypeptide(L)'
;MAMSSTTSTTSAAEPDTPYQVLLATYSSPNNEKFEHVHKLPTPPASDKVSERTAYLGALRKATGDMQERINKELTARMEEDKLREAESADGPKVHGGVIDEAKEEDNYGEEVVEEED
;
A
#
# COMPACT_ATOMS: atom_id res chain seq x y z
N MET A 1 -5.11 46.84 -2.47
CA MET A 1 -6.14 45.91 -1.95
C MET A 1 -6.10 44.68 -2.84
N ALA A 2 -5.88 43.44 -2.42
CA ALA A 2 -5.53 42.86 -1.14
C ALA A 2 -4.66 41.61 -1.45
N MET A 3 -3.69 41.32 -0.61
CA MET A 3 -2.80 40.15 -0.71
C MET A 3 -3.42 39.06 0.15
N SER A 4 -3.82 37.93 -0.45
CA SER A 4 -4.42 36.83 0.31
C SER A 4 -3.33 36.00 0.97
N SER A 5 -3.31 36.13 2.28
CA SER A 5 -2.36 35.60 3.24
C SER A 5 -2.28 34.07 3.25
N THR A 6 -1.05 33.58 3.29
CA THR A 6 -0.66 32.25 3.76
C THR A 6 -1.15 32.04 5.19
N THR A 7 -2.01 31.05 5.41
CA THR A 7 -2.32 30.55 6.77
C THR A 7 -1.36 29.41 7.09
N SER A 8 -0.26 29.74 7.77
CA SER A 8 0.54 28.79 8.52
C SER A 8 -0.25 28.34 9.74
N THR A 9 -0.72 27.09 9.74
CA THR A 9 -1.25 26.44 10.95
C THR A 9 -0.06 25.99 11.79
N THR A 10 0.22 26.78 12.82
CA THR A 10 1.12 26.45 13.94
C THR A 10 0.59 25.22 14.68
N SER A 11 1.23 24.06 14.49
CA SER A 11 1.08 22.91 15.38
C SER A 11 2.11 23.02 16.50
N ALA A 12 1.63 22.86 17.74
CA ALA A 12 2.37 23.03 18.97
C ALA A 12 3.71 22.25 18.98
N ALA A 13 4.76 22.92 19.45
CA ALA A 13 6.08 22.34 19.64
C ALA A 13 6.05 21.26 20.72
N GLU A 14 5.97 20.00 20.31
CA GLU A 14 6.38 18.87 21.14
C GLU A 14 7.90 18.94 21.38
N PRO A 15 8.41 18.46 22.53
CA PRO A 15 9.85 18.38 22.75
C PRO A 15 10.50 17.59 21.60
N ASP A 16 11.48 18.21 20.95
CA ASP A 16 12.24 17.67 19.82
C ASP A 16 13.14 16.52 20.33
N THR A 17 12.51 15.42 20.72
CA THR A 17 13.19 14.20 21.10
C THR A 17 13.72 13.57 19.82
N PRO A 18 15.00 13.16 19.78
CA PRO A 18 15.54 12.52 18.60
C PRO A 18 14.70 11.28 18.27
N TYR A 19 14.54 11.02 16.98
CA TYR A 19 13.77 9.89 16.48
C TYR A 19 14.44 9.32 15.23
N GLN A 20 14.19 8.04 14.98
CA GLN A 20 14.57 7.39 13.73
C GLN A 20 13.37 7.34 12.80
N VAL A 21 13.62 7.24 11.50
CA VAL A 21 12.56 7.16 10.49
C VAL A 21 12.58 5.78 9.87
N LEU A 22 11.43 5.13 9.89
CA LEU A 22 11.09 4.02 9.00
C LEU A 22 10.29 4.61 7.83
N LEU A 23 10.80 4.42 6.61
CA LEU A 23 10.28 5.02 5.39
C LEU A 23 9.95 3.92 4.37
N ALA A 24 8.80 4.04 3.72
CA ALA A 24 8.48 3.27 2.52
C ALA A 24 7.98 4.21 1.43
N THR A 25 8.52 4.04 0.22
CA THR A 25 8.13 4.81 -0.96
C THR A 25 7.72 3.86 -2.06
N TYR A 26 6.56 4.12 -2.65
CA TYR A 26 6.05 3.38 -3.79
C TYR A 26 6.02 4.27 -5.03
N SER A 27 6.37 3.66 -6.16
CA SER A 27 6.30 4.30 -7.48
C SER A 27 5.83 3.29 -8.51
N SER A 28 4.89 3.72 -9.37
CA SER A 28 4.40 2.96 -10.52
C SER A 28 4.30 3.88 -11.74
N PRO A 29 4.41 3.36 -12.97
CA PRO A 29 4.14 4.13 -14.18
C PRO A 29 2.67 4.55 -14.31
N ASN A 30 1.75 3.74 -13.78
CA ASN A 30 0.30 3.87 -14.03
C ASN A 30 -0.48 4.32 -12.78
N ASN A 31 0.12 4.17 -11.59
CA ASN A 31 -0.52 4.49 -10.31
C ASN A 31 0.23 5.60 -9.58
N GLU A 32 -0.49 6.45 -8.84
CA GLU A 32 0.08 7.59 -8.11
C GLU A 32 1.15 7.16 -7.10
N LYS A 33 2.17 7.98 -6.87
CA LYS A 33 3.19 7.64 -5.85
C LYS A 33 2.60 7.79 -4.44
N PHE A 34 3.04 6.95 -3.52
CA PHE A 34 2.74 7.14 -2.10
C PHE A 34 3.99 6.97 -1.24
N GLU A 35 3.95 7.58 -0.06
CA GLU A 35 5.02 7.55 0.91
C GLU A 35 4.45 7.35 2.31
N HIS A 36 5.03 6.42 3.05
CA HIS A 36 4.73 6.20 4.47
C HIS A 36 5.95 6.48 5.31
N VAL A 37 5.80 7.43 6.24
CA VAL A 37 6.81 7.80 7.22
C VAL A 37 6.32 7.39 8.60
N HIS A 38 7.10 6.55 9.29
CA HIS A 38 6.86 6.19 10.67
C HIS A 38 8.04 6.63 11.54
N LYS A 39 7.77 7.48 12.53
CA LYS A 39 8.76 7.89 13.51
C LYS A 39 8.93 6.79 14.56
N LEU A 40 10.17 6.47 14.87
CA LEU A 40 10.58 5.48 15.87
C LEU A 40 11.37 6.18 16.97
N PRO A 41 11.29 5.72 18.23
CA PRO A 41 12.14 6.24 19.29
C PRO A 41 13.62 6.04 18.93
N THR A 42 14.51 6.92 19.39
CA THR A 42 15.96 6.70 19.21
C THR A 42 16.40 5.41 19.91
N PRO A 43 17.30 4.63 19.27
CA PRO A 43 17.90 3.47 19.91
C PRO A 43 18.55 3.87 21.24
N PRO A 44 18.41 3.05 22.29
CA PRO A 44 19.09 3.32 23.54
C PRO A 44 20.61 3.32 23.32
N ALA A 45 21.30 4.32 23.87
CA ALA A 45 22.76 4.37 23.88
C ALA A 45 23.38 3.39 24.91
N SER A 46 22.56 2.80 25.78
CA SER A 46 23.00 1.89 26.84
C SER A 46 22.87 0.43 26.41
N ASP A 47 23.80 -0.40 26.86
CA ASP A 47 23.84 -1.85 26.57
C ASP A 47 22.82 -2.67 27.39
N LYS A 48 21.87 -2.01 28.04
CA LYS A 48 20.82 -2.69 28.79
C LYS A 48 19.91 -3.47 27.83
N VAL A 49 19.85 -4.78 28.06
CA VAL A 49 19.03 -5.71 27.29
C VAL A 49 17.55 -5.31 27.28
N SER A 50 17.03 -4.76 28.39
CA SER A 50 15.63 -4.30 28.49
C SER A 50 15.32 -3.16 27.52
N GLU A 51 16.19 -2.15 27.43
CA GLU A 51 16.03 -1.00 26.55
C GLU A 51 16.13 -1.44 25.08
N ARG A 52 17.08 -2.32 24.76
CA ARG A 52 17.21 -2.89 23.40
C ARG A 52 15.98 -3.70 23.01
N THR A 53 15.45 -4.50 23.93
CA THR A 53 14.25 -5.31 23.70
C THR A 53 13.04 -4.42 23.46
N ALA A 54 12.88 -3.34 24.23
CA ALA A 54 11.80 -2.38 24.04
C ALA A 54 11.89 -1.68 22.66
N TYR A 55 13.07 -1.22 22.28
CA TYR A 55 13.29 -0.60 20.97
C TYR A 55 12.99 -1.58 19.81
N LEU A 56 13.47 -2.81 19.88
CA LEU A 56 13.19 -3.83 18.87
C LEU A 56 11.70 -4.21 18.83
N GLY A 57 11.02 -4.21 19.97
CA GLY A 57 9.57 -4.38 20.04
C GLY A 57 8.82 -3.27 19.33
N ALA A 58 9.20 -2.01 19.58
CA ALA A 58 8.63 -0.84 18.91
C ALA A 58 8.88 -0.88 17.39
N LEU A 59 10.10 -1.21 16.97
CA LEU A 59 10.44 -1.38 15.55
C LEU A 59 9.60 -2.47 14.90
N ARG A 60 9.51 -3.66 15.51
CA ARG A 60 8.70 -4.77 14.97
C ARG A 60 7.24 -4.37 14.81
N LYS A 61 6.66 -3.70 15.80
CA LYS A 61 5.28 -3.21 15.72
C LYS A 61 5.11 -2.21 14.57
N ALA A 62 5.99 -1.20 14.49
CA ALA A 62 5.92 -0.19 13.44
C ALA A 62 6.07 -0.80 12.03
N THR A 63 6.91 -1.82 11.87
CA THR A 63 7.04 -2.55 10.61
C THR A 63 5.76 -3.32 10.28
N GLY A 64 5.14 -3.99 11.24
CA GLY A 64 3.84 -4.66 11.04
C GLY A 64 2.74 -3.68 10.63
N ASP A 65 2.62 -2.57 11.36
CA ASP A 65 1.65 -1.51 11.04
C ASP A 65 1.88 -0.92 9.64
N MET A 66 3.14 -0.70 9.24
CA MET A 66 3.51 -0.21 7.91
C MET A 66 3.18 -1.24 6.82
N GLN A 67 3.43 -2.52 7.06
CA GLN A 67 3.08 -3.60 6.13
C GLN A 67 1.57 -3.65 5.90
N GLU A 68 0.77 -3.57 6.96
CA GLU A 68 -0.70 -3.56 6.84
C GLU A 68 -1.20 -2.38 6.00
N ARG A 69 -0.61 -1.18 6.18
CA ARG A 69 -0.96 0.01 5.39
C ARG A 69 -0.62 -0.16 3.92
N ILE A 70 0.60 -0.61 3.63
CA ILE A 70 1.05 -0.86 2.25
C ILE A 70 0.14 -1.90 1.58
N ASN A 71 -0.16 -3.00 2.27
CA ASN A 71 -1.05 -4.03 1.73
C ASN A 71 -2.43 -3.47 1.40
N LYS A 72 -3.03 -2.68 2.30
CA LYS A 72 -4.33 -2.04 2.04
C LYS A 72 -4.30 -1.13 0.82
N GLU A 73 -3.27 -0.30 0.69
CA GLU A 73 -3.15 0.61 -0.46
C GLU A 73 -2.92 -0.13 -1.77
N LEU A 74 -2.07 -1.17 -1.77
CA LEU A 74 -1.85 -1.98 -2.96
C LEU A 74 -3.11 -2.76 -3.35
N THR A 75 -3.86 -3.29 -2.39
CA THR A 75 -5.14 -3.97 -2.68
C THR A 75 -6.17 -3.02 -3.28
N ALA A 76 -6.34 -1.83 -2.69
CA ALA A 76 -7.25 -0.82 -3.25
C ALA A 76 -6.88 -0.46 -4.71
N ARG A 77 -5.58 -0.34 -4.99
CA ARG A 77 -5.10 -0.04 -6.35
C ARG A 77 -5.27 -1.20 -7.31
N MET A 78 -5.16 -2.45 -6.86
CA MET A 78 -5.49 -3.60 -7.70
C MET A 78 -6.98 -3.60 -8.08
N GLU A 79 -7.86 -3.20 -7.17
CA GLU A 79 -9.29 -3.07 -7.45
C GLU A 79 -9.56 -1.93 -8.45
N GLU A 80 -8.92 -0.77 -8.28
CA GLU A 80 -8.97 0.35 -9.23
C GLU A 80 -8.42 -0.05 -10.62
N ASP A 81 -7.32 -0.80 -10.66
CA ASP A 81 -6.69 -1.28 -11.88
C ASP A 81 -7.60 -2.28 -12.62
N LYS A 82 -8.27 -3.19 -11.89
CA LYS A 82 -9.26 -4.12 -12.47
C LYS A 82 -10.43 -3.38 -13.13
N LEU A 83 -10.96 -2.35 -12.47
CA LEU A 83 -12.04 -1.54 -13.04
C LEU A 83 -11.60 -0.82 -14.31
N ARG A 84 -10.40 -0.24 -14.31
CA ARG A 84 -9.83 0.43 -15.48
C ARG A 84 -9.58 -0.52 -16.65
N GLU A 85 -9.16 -1.75 -16.38
CA GLU A 85 -9.00 -2.79 -17.40
C GLU A 85 -10.35 -3.23 -17.99
N ALA A 86 -11.40 -3.36 -17.16
CA ALA A 86 -12.75 -3.67 -17.61
C ALA A 86 -13.34 -2.55 -18.49
N GLU A 87 -13.13 -1.28 -18.13
CA GLU A 87 -13.54 -0.13 -18.96
C GLU A 87 -12.74 -0.03 -20.27
N SER A 88 -11.49 -0.48 -20.28
CA SER A 88 -10.62 -0.48 -21.46
C SER A 88 -10.87 -1.68 -22.39
N ALA A 89 -11.69 -2.65 -21.98
CA ALA A 89 -12.01 -3.85 -22.76
C ALA A 89 -12.89 -3.58 -24.01
N ASP A 90 -13.34 -2.34 -24.23
CA ASP A 90 -13.92 -1.87 -25.50
C ASP A 90 -12.84 -1.52 -26.56
N GLY A 91 -11.55 -1.68 -26.23
CA GLY A 91 -10.39 -1.53 -27.13
C GLY A 91 -9.67 -2.85 -27.44
N PRO A 92 -8.89 -2.94 -28.55
CA PRO A 92 -8.42 -4.20 -29.10
C PRO A 92 -7.46 -4.91 -28.13
N LYS A 93 -7.81 -6.16 -27.80
CA LYS A 93 -7.09 -7.05 -26.89
C LYS A 93 -5.60 -7.13 -27.21
N VAL A 94 -4.76 -6.44 -26.43
CA VAL A 94 -3.31 -6.62 -26.47
C VAL A 94 -2.96 -7.75 -25.49
N HIS A 95 -2.72 -8.93 -26.08
CA HIS A 95 -1.93 -10.05 -25.57
C HIS A 95 -1.79 -10.23 -24.05
N GLY A 96 -2.72 -11.00 -23.47
CA GLY A 96 -2.58 -11.49 -22.10
C GLY A 96 -3.89 -11.81 -21.41
N GLY A 97 -4.84 -12.42 -22.12
CA GLY A 97 -6.02 -13.07 -21.54
C GLY A 97 -6.78 -12.28 -20.48
N VAL A 98 -7.62 -11.32 -20.90
CA VAL A 98 -8.80 -10.94 -20.11
C VAL A 98 -9.68 -12.18 -20.09
N ILE A 99 -9.47 -13.04 -19.09
CA ILE A 99 -10.39 -14.09 -18.71
C ILE A 99 -11.57 -13.35 -18.11
N ASP A 100 -12.70 -13.44 -18.80
CA ASP A 100 -13.97 -12.94 -18.32
C ASP A 100 -14.37 -13.83 -17.14
N GLU A 101 -14.03 -13.42 -15.91
CA GLU A 101 -14.25 -14.18 -14.66
C GLU A 101 -15.73 -14.63 -14.54
N ALA A 102 -16.68 -13.81 -15.03
CA ALA A 102 -18.10 -14.16 -15.07
C ALA A 102 -18.39 -15.36 -16.00
N LYS A 103 -17.63 -15.50 -17.08
CA LYS A 103 -17.79 -16.59 -18.06
C LYS A 103 -17.07 -17.87 -17.64
N GLU A 104 -16.03 -17.79 -16.81
CA GLU A 104 -15.44 -18.97 -16.16
C GLU A 104 -16.29 -19.52 -15.01
N GLU A 105 -16.98 -18.66 -14.25
CA GLU A 105 -17.91 -19.11 -13.20
C GLU A 105 -19.09 -19.93 -13.78
N ASP A 106 -19.64 -19.52 -14.92
CA ASP A 106 -20.74 -20.23 -15.59
C ASP A 106 -20.33 -21.62 -16.12
N ASN A 107 -19.04 -21.85 -16.38
CA ASN A 107 -18.54 -23.12 -16.90
C ASN A 107 -17.99 -24.07 -15.81
N TYR A 108 -18.06 -23.66 -14.53
CA TYR A 108 -17.47 -24.41 -13.41
C TYR A 108 -18.32 -25.58 -12.90
N GLY A 109 -19.31 -26.03 -13.69
CA GLY A 109 -20.26 -27.08 -13.30
C GLY A 109 -20.69 -28.04 -14.41
N GLU A 110 -20.17 -27.88 -15.63
CA GLU A 110 -20.45 -28.81 -16.74
C GLU A 110 -19.14 -29.49 -17.15
N GLU A 111 -18.93 -30.71 -16.68
CA GLU A 111 -17.88 -31.59 -17.21
C GLU A 111 -18.19 -31.79 -18.70
N VAL A 112 -17.52 -31.06 -19.59
CA VAL A 112 -17.63 -31.30 -21.04
C VAL A 112 -16.96 -32.65 -21.31
N VAL A 113 -17.74 -33.72 -21.20
CA VAL A 113 -17.38 -35.03 -21.71
C VAL A 113 -17.39 -34.90 -23.22
N GLU A 114 -16.20 -34.71 -23.81
CA GLU A 114 -16.02 -34.91 -25.25
C GLU A 114 -16.33 -36.39 -25.54
N GLU A 115 -17.52 -36.69 -26.07
CA GLU A 115 -17.81 -37.99 -26.65
C GLU A 115 -17.03 -38.10 -27.97
N GLU A 116 -15.96 -38.92 -27.97
CA GLU A 116 -15.25 -39.36 -29.18
C GLU A 116 -16.15 -40.35 -29.96
N ASP A 117 -16.56 -39.99 -31.18
CA ASP A 117 -17.14 -40.90 -32.19
C ASP A 117 -16.06 -41.81 -32.84
#